data_AF-A0A8T4HKS3-F1
#
_entry.id   AF-A0A8T4HKS3-F1
#
_cell.length_a   1.000
_cell.length_b   1.000
_cell.length_c   1.000
_cell.angle_alpha   90.00
_cell.angle_beta   90.00
_cell.angle_gamma   90.00
#
_symmetry.space_group_name_H-M   'P 1'
#
loop_
_entity.id
_entity.type
_entity.pdbx_description
1 polymer ?
#
loop_
_entity_poly.entity_id
_entity_poly.type
_entity_poly.pdbx_seq_one_letter_code
_entity_poly.pdbx_strand_id
1 'polypeptide(L)'
;MAHIPDGGLTGAPDAARGSAPGEAPPPATTAAATTATTGEDGTAAAPSPTVRGWPVVALRTVATLFFLLLLIQPVLAGMFISGDVDLLKLHETNSFVISITSWFQVLAAVLVWRPGRGPLWPIGATVLLSFTVVMQDGWGYARELDLHIPVGVFMVAASTALLHWAYGYRPGRGRRG
;
A
#
# COMPACT_ATOMS: atom_id res chain seq x y z
N MET A 1 7.18 -39.37 33.53
CA MET A 1 7.92 -39.46 34.81
C MET A 1 9.39 -39.25 34.53
N ALA A 2 9.84 -38.00 34.58
CA ALA A 2 11.23 -37.56 34.74
C ALA A 2 11.18 -36.03 34.94
N HIS A 3 11.41 -35.62 36.17
CA HIS A 3 11.33 -34.27 36.71
C HIS A 3 12.73 -33.99 37.28
N ILE A 4 13.42 -32.94 36.82
CA ILE A 4 14.65 -32.38 37.41
C ILE A 4 14.66 -30.86 37.15
N PRO A 5 15.17 -30.02 38.09
CA PRO A 5 14.45 -28.85 38.58
C PRO A 5 15.07 -27.48 38.25
N ASP A 6 14.32 -26.44 38.63
CA ASP A 6 14.66 -25.01 38.62
C ASP A 6 15.87 -24.67 39.50
N GLY A 7 16.84 -23.98 38.90
CA GLY A 7 17.97 -23.36 39.60
C GLY A 7 17.68 -21.91 39.96
N GLY A 8 17.10 -21.68 41.12
CA GLY A 8 17.05 -20.37 41.77
C GLY A 8 18.35 -20.10 42.53
N LEU A 9 18.96 -18.92 42.32
CA LEU A 9 19.98 -18.38 43.21
C LEU A 9 19.50 -17.04 43.77
N THR A 10 19.27 -17.09 45.07
CA THR A 10 19.04 -15.98 45.99
C THR A 10 20.35 -15.27 46.32
N GLY A 11 20.34 -13.94 46.34
CA GLY A 11 21.37 -13.09 46.92
C GLY A 11 20.83 -11.67 47.11
N ALA A 12 20.49 -11.32 48.34
CA ALA A 12 19.86 -10.07 48.75
C ALA A 12 20.91 -8.99 49.15
N PRO A 13 20.54 -7.89 49.83
CA PRO A 13 20.65 -6.51 49.38
C PRO A 13 21.81 -5.73 50.03
N ASP A 14 22.16 -4.56 49.49
CA ASP A 14 22.90 -3.57 50.28
C ASP A 14 22.32 -2.16 50.16
N ALA A 15 22.30 -1.52 51.31
CA ALA A 15 21.63 -0.30 51.66
C ALA A 15 22.54 0.91 51.43
N ALA A 16 21.97 2.06 51.06
CA ALA A 16 22.42 3.35 51.56
C ALA A 16 21.36 4.42 51.26
N ARG A 17 20.51 4.66 52.25
CA ARG A 17 19.77 5.91 52.41
C ARG A 17 20.74 6.99 52.85
N GLY A 18 20.73 8.13 52.17
CA GLY A 18 21.35 9.37 52.63
C GLY A 18 20.38 10.52 52.43
N SER A 19 19.70 10.92 53.49
CA SER A 19 18.92 12.16 53.58
C SER A 19 19.63 13.07 54.58
N ALA A 20 19.97 14.29 54.17
CA ALA A 20 20.42 15.36 55.06
C ALA A 20 19.52 16.60 54.83
N PRO A 21 19.03 17.27 55.88
CA PRO A 21 18.21 18.47 55.78
C PRO A 21 18.98 19.77 56.09
N GLY A 22 18.54 20.85 55.45
CA GLY A 22 18.56 22.21 56.00
C GLY A 22 19.60 23.17 55.44
N GLU A 23 19.14 24.18 54.67
CA GLU A 23 19.43 25.59 54.94
C GLU A 23 18.45 26.51 54.16
N ALA A 24 18.05 27.63 54.77
CA ALA A 24 17.10 28.64 54.28
C ALA A 24 17.81 30.01 54.05
N PRO A 25 17.16 31.02 53.42
CA PRO A 25 17.74 32.00 52.47
C PRO A 25 18.19 33.34 53.12
N PRO A 26 18.85 34.31 52.40
CA PRO A 26 18.16 35.39 51.61
C PRO A 26 19.09 36.06 50.53
N PRO A 27 18.88 37.30 49.98
CA PRO A 27 17.70 38.19 49.89
C PRO A 27 17.31 38.60 48.45
N ALA A 28 16.16 39.28 48.36
CA ALA A 28 15.61 39.96 47.20
C ALA A 28 16.52 41.04 46.61
N THR A 29 16.46 41.22 45.28
CA THR A 29 16.71 42.51 44.64
C THR A 29 15.71 42.74 43.51
N THR A 30 15.06 43.87 43.65
CA THR A 30 14.07 44.55 42.81
C THR A 30 14.57 44.80 41.39
N ALA A 31 13.75 44.55 40.37
CA ALA A 31 13.65 45.44 39.21
C ALA A 31 12.35 45.19 38.43
N ALA A 32 11.66 46.28 38.17
CA ALA A 32 10.34 46.35 37.58
C ALA A 32 10.33 46.22 36.04
N ALA A 33 9.14 45.89 35.55
CA ALA A 33 8.58 45.98 34.21
C ALA A 33 9.35 46.82 33.15
N THR A 34 9.47 46.24 31.95
CA THR A 34 9.36 47.00 30.70
C THR A 34 8.60 46.15 29.68
N THR A 35 7.38 46.60 29.37
CA THR A 35 6.60 46.18 28.21
C THR A 35 7.34 46.59 26.94
N ALA A 36 7.73 45.63 26.12
CA ALA A 36 8.10 45.86 24.73
C ALA A 36 7.39 44.82 23.87
N THR A 37 6.17 45.16 23.46
CA THR A 37 5.51 44.64 22.27
C THR A 37 6.38 44.95 21.05
N THR A 38 7.04 43.95 20.47
CA THR A 38 7.62 44.05 19.13
C THR A 38 7.66 42.68 18.48
N GLY A 39 6.96 42.55 17.35
CA GLY A 39 7.19 41.52 16.35
C GLY A 39 6.47 40.20 16.55
N GLU A 40 5.16 40.17 16.31
CA GLU A 40 4.61 39.02 15.59
C GLU A 40 5.24 39.01 14.18
N ASP A 41 6.49 38.56 14.07
CA ASP A 41 6.99 38.00 12.83
C ASP A 41 6.34 36.63 12.68
N GLY A 42 5.03 36.67 12.44
CA GLY A 42 4.28 35.60 11.83
C GLY A 42 4.89 35.36 10.46
N THR A 43 5.99 34.60 10.45
CA THR A 43 6.41 33.85 9.28
C THR A 43 5.22 32.96 8.99
N ALA A 44 4.33 33.46 8.12
CA ALA A 44 3.18 32.73 7.64
C ALA A 44 3.70 31.37 7.19
N ALA A 45 3.42 30.33 7.97
CA ALA A 45 3.87 28.99 7.69
C ALA A 45 3.42 28.70 6.25
N ALA A 46 4.38 28.61 5.33
CA ALA A 46 4.08 28.41 3.93
C ALA A 46 3.12 27.22 3.83
N PRO A 47 2.02 27.32 3.06
CA PRO A 47 1.03 26.26 2.99
C PRO A 47 1.75 24.95 2.66
N SER A 48 1.65 23.98 3.57
CA SER A 48 2.23 22.66 3.37
C SER A 48 1.68 22.13 2.04
N PRO A 49 2.52 21.74 1.05
CA PRO A 49 2.01 21.25 -0.22
C PRO A 49 1.10 20.05 0.07
N THR A 50 -0.19 20.20 -0.23
CA THR A 50 -1.16 19.13 -0.06
C THR A 50 -0.79 18.02 -1.04
N VAL A 51 -0.40 16.86 -0.50
CA VAL A 51 -0.11 15.69 -1.33
C VAL A 51 -1.40 15.31 -2.04
N ARG A 52 -1.41 15.41 -3.37
CA ARG A 52 -2.59 15.11 -4.18
C ARG A 52 -2.92 13.61 -4.03
N GLY A 53 -4.02 13.30 -3.35
CA GLY A 53 -4.46 11.91 -3.12
C GLY A 53 -5.20 11.27 -4.31
N TRP A 54 -5.68 12.08 -5.25
CA TRP A 54 -6.48 11.61 -6.39
C TRP A 54 -5.79 10.56 -7.29
N PRO A 55 -4.46 10.58 -7.54
CA PRO A 55 -3.82 9.55 -8.36
C PRO A 55 -3.89 8.16 -7.71
N VAL A 56 -3.80 8.11 -6.37
CA VAL A 56 -3.93 6.86 -5.62
C VAL A 56 -5.36 6.35 -5.65
N VAL A 57 -6.34 7.25 -5.54
CA VAL A 57 -7.76 6.88 -5.70
C VAL A 57 -8.00 6.31 -7.11
N ALA A 58 -7.50 6.96 -8.15
CA ALA A 58 -7.60 6.47 -9.52
C ALA A 58 -6.98 5.08 -9.68
N LEU A 59 -5.76 4.86 -9.17
CA LEU A 59 -5.12 3.54 -9.19
C LEU A 59 -5.94 2.48 -8.47
N ARG A 60 -6.46 2.78 -7.27
CA ARG A 60 -7.30 1.83 -6.51
C ARG A 60 -8.58 1.49 -7.25
N THR A 61 -9.27 2.48 -7.82
CA THR A 61 -10.51 2.24 -8.57
C THR A 61 -10.25 1.33 -9.76
N VAL A 62 -9.24 1.63 -10.58
CA VAL A 62 -8.92 0.84 -11.76
C VAL A 62 -8.41 -0.56 -11.38
N ALA A 63 -7.57 -0.67 -10.34
CA ALA A 63 -7.06 -1.95 -9.89
C ALA A 63 -8.15 -2.85 -9.30
N THR A 64 -9.11 -2.28 -8.56
CA THR A 64 -10.28 -3.03 -8.09
C THR A 64 -11.12 -3.52 -9.26
N LEU A 65 -11.39 -2.67 -10.25
CA LEU A 65 -12.13 -3.08 -11.44
C LEU A 65 -11.40 -4.21 -12.19
N PHE A 66 -10.10 -4.05 -12.45
CA PHE A 66 -9.28 -5.05 -13.11
C PHE A 66 -9.29 -6.39 -12.35
N PHE A 67 -9.14 -6.35 -11.02
CA PHE A 67 -9.21 -7.54 -10.18
C PHE A 67 -10.56 -8.24 -10.26
N LEU A 68 -11.69 -7.51 -10.18
CA LEU A 68 -13.02 -8.10 -10.27
C LEU A 68 -13.27 -8.74 -11.64
N LEU A 69 -12.83 -8.10 -12.73
CA LEU A 69 -12.93 -8.67 -14.07
C LEU A 69 -12.13 -9.98 -14.19
N LEU A 70 -10.93 -10.03 -13.59
CA LEU A 70 -10.12 -11.25 -13.53
C LEU A 70 -10.75 -12.35 -12.68
N LEU A 71 -11.52 -12.04 -11.64
CA LEU A 71 -12.27 -13.04 -10.86
C LEU A 71 -13.47 -13.60 -11.65
N ILE A 72 -14.13 -12.76 -12.44
CA ILE A 72 -15.26 -13.15 -13.28
C ILE A 72 -14.81 -14.09 -14.42
N GLN A 73 -13.63 -13.83 -15.00
CA GLN A 73 -13.14 -14.55 -16.18
C GLN A 73 -13.09 -16.09 -16.06
N PRO A 74 -12.53 -16.68 -14.97
CA PRO A 74 -12.53 -18.14 -14.80
C PRO A 74 -13.92 -18.72 -14.51
N VAL A 75 -14.85 -17.94 -13.94
CA VAL A 75 -16.24 -18.39 -13.77
C VAL A 75 -16.92 -18.54 -15.13
N LEU A 76 -16.78 -17.54 -16.01
CA LEU A 76 -17.30 -17.60 -17.37
C LEU A 76 -16.67 -18.77 -18.17
N ALA A 77 -15.35 -18.93 -18.08
CA ALA A 77 -14.65 -20.04 -18.73
C ALA A 77 -15.08 -21.41 -18.20
N GLY A 78 -15.22 -21.55 -16.87
CA GLY A 78 -15.62 -22.80 -16.23
C GLY A 78 -17.03 -23.24 -16.62
N MET A 79 -17.98 -22.30 -16.68
CA MET A 79 -19.35 -22.59 -17.13
C MET A 79 -19.40 -22.92 -18.64
N PHE A 80 -18.61 -22.21 -19.46
CA PHE A 80 -18.44 -22.54 -20.88
C PHE A 80 -17.95 -23.98 -21.08
N ILE A 81 -16.87 -24.38 -20.40
CA ILE A 81 -16.31 -25.74 -20.49
C ILE A 81 -17.29 -26.79 -19.94
N SER A 82 -18.17 -26.40 -19.01
CA SER A 82 -19.20 -27.27 -18.45
C SER A 82 -20.43 -27.46 -19.38
N GLY A 83 -20.46 -26.77 -20.53
CA GLY A 83 -21.45 -27.00 -21.60
C GLY A 83 -22.31 -25.80 -21.98
N ASP A 84 -22.22 -24.67 -21.28
CA ASP A 84 -22.95 -23.45 -21.63
C ASP A 84 -22.17 -22.61 -22.63
N VAL A 85 -22.25 -23.00 -23.90
CA VAL A 85 -21.46 -22.44 -25.01
C VAL A 85 -21.69 -20.94 -25.26
N ASP A 86 -22.85 -20.42 -24.87
CA ASP A 86 -23.18 -18.99 -25.04
C ASP A 86 -22.31 -18.10 -24.15
N LEU A 87 -21.80 -18.63 -23.04
CA LEU A 87 -20.91 -17.92 -22.13
C LEU A 87 -19.51 -17.69 -22.71
N LEU A 88 -19.13 -18.36 -23.80
CA LEU A 88 -17.90 -18.07 -24.53
C LEU A 88 -17.87 -16.62 -24.99
N LYS A 89 -18.99 -16.10 -25.52
CA LYS A 89 -19.08 -14.71 -25.97
C LYS A 89 -18.93 -13.72 -24.81
N LEU A 90 -19.47 -14.07 -23.64
CA LEU A 90 -19.28 -13.26 -22.44
C LEU A 90 -17.83 -13.30 -21.94
N HIS A 91 -17.18 -14.46 -22.00
CA HIS A 91 -15.76 -14.62 -21.68
C HIS A 91 -14.88 -13.76 -22.61
N GLU A 92 -15.13 -13.78 -23.92
CA GLU A 92 -14.44 -12.93 -24.90
C GLU A 92 -14.69 -11.44 -24.64
N THR A 93 -15.95 -11.05 -24.40
CA THR A 93 -16.32 -9.66 -24.10
C THR A 93 -15.64 -9.19 -22.82
N ASN A 94 -15.61 -10.01 -21.78
CA ASN A 94 -14.90 -9.70 -20.54
C ASN A 94 -13.38 -9.60 -20.76
N SER A 95 -12.78 -10.44 -21.62
CA SER A 95 -11.35 -10.34 -21.98
C SER A 95 -11.03 -9.00 -22.63
N PHE A 96 -11.88 -8.54 -23.54
CA PHE A 96 -11.74 -7.23 -24.17
C PHE A 96 -11.78 -6.10 -23.13
N VAL A 97 -12.70 -6.15 -22.16
CA VAL A 97 -12.78 -5.17 -21.07
C VAL A 97 -11.55 -5.25 -20.16
N ILE A 98 -11.05 -6.45 -19.83
CA ILE A 98 -9.79 -6.66 -19.09
C ILE A 98 -8.63 -5.98 -19.83
N SER A 99 -8.51 -6.19 -21.14
CA SER A 99 -7.44 -5.64 -21.97
C SER A 99 -7.39 -4.12 -21.89
N ILE A 100 -8.52 -3.45 -22.13
CA ILE A 100 -8.63 -1.99 -22.01
C ILE A 100 -8.33 -1.51 -20.58
N THR A 101 -8.93 -2.17 -19.58
CA THR A 101 -8.75 -1.80 -18.16
C THR A 101 -7.29 -1.94 -17.73
N SER A 102 -6.56 -2.94 -18.24
CA SER A 102 -5.15 -3.14 -17.94
C SER A 102 -4.30 -1.93 -18.35
N TRP A 103 -4.57 -1.35 -19.53
CA TRP A 103 -3.86 -0.16 -20.01
C TRP A 103 -4.22 1.09 -19.22
N PHE A 104 -5.49 1.24 -18.81
CA PHE A 104 -5.85 2.30 -17.86
C PHE A 104 -5.14 2.15 -16.51
N GLN A 105 -4.87 0.91 -16.09
CA GLN A 105 -4.12 0.65 -14.86
C GLN A 105 -2.66 1.13 -14.98
N VAL A 106 -2.04 0.95 -16.15
CA VAL A 106 -0.71 1.51 -16.46
C VAL A 106 -0.74 3.03 -16.37
N LEU A 107 -1.73 3.69 -16.98
CA LEU A 107 -1.88 5.15 -16.92
C LEU A 107 -2.05 5.63 -15.47
N ALA A 108 -2.86 4.94 -14.66
CA ALA A 108 -3.04 5.26 -13.24
C ALA A 108 -1.73 5.10 -12.44
N ALA A 109 -0.93 4.06 -12.73
CA ALA A 109 0.38 3.87 -12.11
C ALA A 109 1.36 5.01 -12.48
N VAL A 110 1.36 5.47 -13.73
CA VAL A 110 2.15 6.63 -14.18
C VAL A 110 1.73 7.91 -13.44
N LEU A 111 0.43 8.10 -13.20
CA LEU A 111 -0.08 9.23 -12.42
C LEU A 111 0.35 9.15 -10.94
N VAL A 112 0.46 7.95 -10.35
CA VAL A 112 1.01 7.83 -9.00
C VAL A 112 2.50 8.21 -8.96
N TRP A 113 3.27 7.89 -10.00
CA TRP A 113 4.68 8.25 -10.08
C TRP A 113 4.94 9.74 -10.33
N ARG A 114 4.43 10.31 -11.43
CA ARG A 114 4.88 11.64 -11.90
C ARG A 114 4.28 12.81 -11.09
N PRO A 115 2.94 12.97 -10.98
CA PRO A 115 2.36 13.97 -10.09
C PRO A 115 2.27 13.52 -8.63
N GLY A 116 2.18 12.21 -8.33
CA GLY A 116 2.07 11.68 -6.97
C GLY A 116 3.39 11.45 -6.24
N ARG A 117 4.53 11.53 -6.95
CA ARG A 117 5.89 11.23 -6.44
C ARG A 117 6.00 9.85 -5.76
N GLY A 118 5.18 8.90 -6.21
CA GLY A 118 5.17 7.53 -5.72
C GLY A 118 6.25 6.65 -6.35
N PRO A 119 6.33 5.38 -5.93
CA PRO A 119 7.33 4.44 -6.44
C PRO A 119 7.12 4.13 -7.93
N LEU A 120 8.22 3.80 -8.63
CA LEU A 120 8.23 3.44 -10.05
C LEU A 120 7.75 2.01 -10.34
N TRP A 121 7.95 1.09 -9.39
CA TRP A 121 7.70 -0.34 -9.62
C TRP A 121 6.25 -0.69 -10.06
N PRO A 122 5.18 0.01 -9.61
CA PRO A 122 3.82 -0.29 -10.06
C PRO A 122 3.64 -0.10 -11.57
N ILE A 123 4.43 0.78 -12.21
CA ILE A 123 4.43 0.93 -13.67
C ILE A 123 4.92 -0.36 -14.31
N GLY A 124 6.06 -0.90 -13.86
CA GLY A 124 6.60 -2.15 -14.37
C GLY A 124 5.64 -3.32 -14.16
N ALA A 125 5.04 -3.43 -12.98
CA ALA A 125 4.08 -4.49 -12.68
C ALA A 125 2.81 -4.41 -13.54
N THR A 126 2.27 -3.21 -13.75
CA THR A 126 1.06 -3.02 -14.56
C THR A 126 1.34 -3.22 -16.04
N VAL A 127 2.49 -2.78 -16.55
CA VAL A 127 2.93 -3.05 -17.93
C VAL A 127 3.10 -4.55 -18.16
N LEU A 128 3.77 -5.25 -17.24
CA LEU A 128 3.92 -6.70 -17.35
C LEU A 128 2.55 -7.40 -17.38
N LEU A 129 1.64 -7.04 -16.47
CA LEU A 129 0.27 -7.58 -16.47
C LEU A 129 -0.46 -7.31 -17.79
N SER A 130 -0.36 -6.10 -18.35
CA SER A 130 -0.98 -5.77 -19.65
C SER A 130 -0.44 -6.62 -20.79
N PHE A 131 0.88 -6.84 -20.86
CA PHE A 131 1.45 -7.76 -21.85
C PHE A 131 0.98 -9.20 -21.62
N THR A 132 0.90 -9.65 -20.36
CA THR A 132 0.37 -10.98 -20.04
C THR A 132 -1.08 -11.14 -20.47
N VAL A 133 -1.93 -10.09 -20.37
CA VAL A 133 -3.30 -10.11 -20.93
C VAL A 133 -3.28 -10.40 -22.42
N VAL A 134 -2.42 -9.71 -23.18
CA VAL A 134 -2.32 -9.91 -24.64
C VAL A 134 -1.85 -11.32 -24.99
N MET A 135 -0.88 -11.87 -24.23
CA MET A 135 -0.46 -13.27 -24.42
C MET A 135 -1.59 -14.25 -24.08
N GLN A 136 -2.39 -13.95 -23.06
CA GLN A 136 -3.55 -14.75 -22.65
C GLN A 136 -4.64 -14.82 -23.71
N ASP A 137 -4.94 -13.71 -24.39
CA ASP A 137 -5.86 -13.71 -25.52
C ASP A 137 -5.35 -14.66 -26.62
N GLY A 138 -4.05 -14.60 -26.93
CA GLY A 138 -3.40 -15.49 -27.89
C GLY A 138 -3.53 -16.97 -27.52
N TRP A 139 -3.19 -17.33 -26.28
CA TRP A 139 -3.33 -18.72 -25.80
C TRP A 139 -4.78 -19.18 -25.73
N GLY A 140 -5.73 -18.28 -25.41
CA GLY A 140 -7.16 -18.57 -25.42
C GLY A 140 -7.66 -18.93 -26.82
N TYR A 141 -7.34 -18.11 -27.83
CA TYR A 141 -7.71 -18.40 -29.23
C TYR A 141 -7.00 -19.64 -29.79
N ALA A 142 -5.73 -19.86 -29.41
CA ALA A 142 -4.96 -21.03 -29.79
C ALA A 142 -5.42 -22.32 -29.06
N ARG A 143 -6.27 -22.21 -28.04
CA ARG A 143 -6.75 -23.31 -27.18
C ARG A 143 -5.62 -24.01 -26.42
N GLU A 144 -4.57 -23.28 -26.08
CA GLU A 144 -3.44 -23.76 -25.29
C GLU A 144 -3.76 -23.69 -23.80
N LEU A 145 -4.66 -24.57 -23.34
CA LEU A 145 -5.24 -24.53 -21.99
C LEU A 145 -4.19 -24.70 -20.89
N ASP A 146 -3.14 -25.47 -21.18
CA ASP A 146 -2.01 -25.76 -20.30
C ASP A 146 -1.25 -24.49 -19.88
N LEU A 147 -1.27 -23.46 -20.73
CA LEU A 147 -0.70 -22.14 -20.44
C LEU A 147 -1.79 -21.15 -20.01
N HIS A 148 -2.94 -21.17 -20.69
CA HIS A 148 -4.04 -20.24 -20.46
C HIS A 148 -4.52 -20.30 -19.01
N ILE A 149 -4.83 -21.50 -18.50
CA ILE A 149 -5.40 -21.68 -17.16
C ILE A 149 -4.39 -21.29 -16.06
N PRO A 150 -3.16 -21.84 -16.00
CA PRO A 150 -2.25 -21.53 -14.90
C PRO A 150 -1.82 -20.06 -14.90
N VAL A 151 -1.56 -19.47 -16.06
CA VAL A 151 -1.18 -18.05 -16.13
C VAL A 151 -2.37 -17.15 -15.80
N GLY A 152 -3.60 -17.52 -16.14
CA GLY A 152 -4.81 -16.83 -15.70
C GLY A 152 -4.92 -16.78 -14.16
N VAL A 153 -4.69 -17.91 -13.49
CA VAL A 153 -4.66 -17.99 -12.01
C VAL A 153 -3.52 -17.12 -11.44
N PHE A 154 -2.34 -17.17 -12.05
CA PHE A 154 -1.22 -16.32 -11.65
C PHE A 154 -1.57 -14.82 -11.75
N MET A 155 -2.28 -14.40 -12.81
CA MET A 155 -2.71 -13.01 -12.96
C MET A 155 -3.69 -12.57 -11.88
N VAL A 156 -4.61 -13.44 -11.45
CA VAL A 156 -5.49 -13.17 -10.30
C VAL A 156 -4.64 -12.90 -9.06
N ALA A 157 -3.68 -13.78 -8.75
CA ALA A 157 -2.80 -13.63 -7.59
C ALA A 157 -1.93 -12.36 -7.65
N ALA A 158 -1.35 -12.07 -8.82
CA ALA A 158 -0.56 -10.86 -9.05
C ALA A 158 -1.41 -9.58 -8.90
N SER A 159 -2.64 -9.61 -9.41
CA SER A 159 -3.62 -8.51 -9.26
C SER A 159 -4.01 -8.33 -7.78
N THR A 160 -4.24 -9.41 -7.04
CA THR A 160 -4.48 -9.35 -5.59
C THR A 160 -3.31 -8.71 -4.85
N ALA A 161 -2.07 -9.09 -5.17
CA ALA A 161 -0.88 -8.52 -4.54
C ALA A 161 -0.73 -7.02 -4.83
N LEU A 162 -0.96 -6.61 -6.08
CA LEU A 162 -0.95 -5.20 -6.48
C LEU A 162 -2.06 -4.41 -5.76
N LEU A 163 -3.26 -4.99 -5.66
CA LEU A 163 -4.40 -4.38 -4.98
C LEU A 163 -4.14 -4.20 -3.49
N HIS A 164 -3.66 -5.26 -2.82
CA HIS A 164 -3.26 -5.22 -1.42
C HIS A 164 -2.22 -4.10 -1.17
N TRP A 165 -1.20 -4.01 -2.03
CA TRP A 165 -0.24 -2.92 -1.94
C TRP A 165 -0.89 -1.54 -2.15
N ALA A 166 -1.74 -1.37 -3.17
CA ALA A 166 -2.36 -0.09 -3.49
C ALA A 166 -3.23 0.44 -2.34
N TYR A 167 -3.92 -0.44 -1.62
CA TYR A 167 -4.69 -0.09 -0.43
C TYR A 167 -3.80 0.16 0.81
N GLY A 168 -2.67 -0.53 0.93
CA GLY A 168 -1.66 -0.27 1.97
C GLY A 168 -0.85 1.00 1.75
N TYR A 169 -0.70 1.45 0.50
CA TYR A 169 0.11 2.60 0.13
C TYR A 169 -0.46 3.91 0.67
N ARG A 170 0.40 4.70 1.34
CA ARG A 170 0.07 6.02 1.90
C ARG A 170 1.06 7.07 1.38
N PRO A 171 0.63 7.98 0.50
CA PRO A 171 1.46 9.10 0.05
C PRO A 171 1.93 9.96 1.23
N GLY A 172 3.21 10.30 1.29
CA GLY A 172 3.72 11.32 2.21
C GLY A 172 4.40 10.85 3.51
N ARG A 173 4.61 9.54 3.74
CA ARG A 173 5.61 9.10 4.74
C ARG A 173 7.01 9.06 4.12
N GLY A 174 7.57 10.23 3.87
CA GLY A 174 9.00 10.35 3.55
C GLY A 174 9.85 9.88 4.72
N ARG A 175 10.83 9.02 4.44
CA ARG A 175 11.90 8.64 5.36
C ARG A 175 12.55 9.91 5.91
N ARG A 176 12.52 10.06 7.24
CA ARG A 176 13.56 10.81 7.94
C ARG A 176 14.77 9.88 7.96
N GLY A 177 15.81 10.21 7.21
CA GLY A 177 17.05 9.44 7.11
C GLY A 177 17.98 10.12 6.14
#